data_AF-A0A958V5Y1-F1
#
_entry.id   AF-A0A958V5Y1-F1
#
_cell.length_a   1.000
_cell.length_b   1.000
_cell.length_c   1.000
_cell.angle_alpha   90.00
_cell.angle_beta   90.00
_cell.angle_gamma   90.00
#
_symmetry.space_group_name_H-M   'P 1'
#
loop_
_entity.id
_entity.type
_entity.pdbx_description
1 polymer ?
#
loop_
_entity_poly.entity_id
_entity_poly.type
_entity_poly.pdbx_seq_one_letter_code
_entity_poly.pdbx_strand_id
1 'polypeptide(L)'
;MATNPLYASDLVKDDGEISKIYKQLVDLDQLWIGMMERTKKEAVSLRVQLNKLNETQASHHDQIADTAKQTDELSKRMAKYQSSLGENAIKIAAVKDAQRQLNNVNKLEAKLNASKEGSYNKLSAQYSLLKIRINQLSKEERKNTEEGRKMVEQSRAIYEE
;
A
#
# COMPACT_ATOMS: atom_id res chain seq x y z
N MET A 1 2.35 -0.23 -40.88
CA MET A 1 1.29 -0.93 -40.09
C MET A 1 0.65 0.11 -39.20
N ALA A 2 -0.69 0.15 -39.10
CA ALA A 2 -1.36 1.08 -38.19
C ALA A 2 -1.03 0.67 -36.74
N THR A 3 -0.15 1.42 -36.08
CA THR A 3 0.12 1.29 -34.66
C THR A 3 -1.13 1.78 -33.93
N ASN A 4 -1.88 0.88 -33.29
CA ASN A 4 -2.95 1.31 -32.38
C ASN A 4 -2.29 1.68 -31.05
N PRO A 5 -2.18 2.97 -30.69
CA PRO A 5 -1.46 3.38 -29.49
C PRO A 5 -2.20 2.90 -28.24
N LEU A 6 -1.46 2.39 -27.26
CA LEU A 6 -1.98 2.10 -25.93
C LEU A 6 -2.05 3.41 -25.12
N TYR A 7 -3.22 3.75 -24.59
CA TYR A 7 -3.45 4.94 -23.77
C TYR A 7 -3.40 4.60 -22.27
N ALA A 8 -3.24 5.61 -21.41
CA ALA A 8 -3.25 5.38 -19.96
C ALA A 8 -4.58 4.78 -19.49
N SER A 9 -5.69 5.18 -20.11
CA SER A 9 -7.03 4.65 -19.84
C SER A 9 -7.15 3.15 -20.06
N ASP A 10 -6.29 2.56 -20.89
CA ASP A 10 -6.25 1.11 -21.14
C ASP A 10 -5.52 0.36 -20.01
N LEU A 11 -4.76 1.08 -19.18
CA LEU A 11 -3.93 0.55 -18.11
C LEU A 11 -4.50 0.82 -16.71
N VAL A 12 -4.88 2.07 -16.43
CA VAL A 12 -5.28 2.52 -15.10
C VAL A 12 -6.33 3.64 -15.21
N LYS A 13 -7.29 3.66 -14.28
CA LYS A 13 -8.21 4.79 -14.08
C LYS A 13 -7.69 5.67 -12.95
N ASP A 14 -7.54 6.97 -13.23
CA ASP A 14 -7.16 7.98 -12.24
C ASP A 14 -8.39 8.78 -11.78
N ASP A 15 -9.19 8.18 -10.90
CA ASP A 15 -10.38 8.80 -10.29
C ASP A 15 -10.10 9.39 -8.88
N GLY A 16 -8.82 9.42 -8.49
CA GLY A 16 -8.36 9.87 -7.19
C GLY A 16 -8.66 8.89 -6.04
N GLU A 17 -9.21 7.70 -6.29
CA GLU A 17 -9.49 6.71 -5.25
C GLU A 17 -8.22 6.26 -4.52
N ILE A 18 -7.11 6.04 -5.24
CA ILE A 18 -5.82 5.65 -4.65
C ILE A 18 -5.36 6.68 -3.61
N SER A 19 -5.50 7.98 -3.91
CA SER A 19 -5.13 9.06 -2.99
C SER A 19 -6.03 9.09 -1.76
N LYS A 20 -7.34 8.87 -1.93
CA LYS A 20 -8.31 8.80 -0.82
C LYS A 20 -7.99 7.63 0.11
N ILE A 21 -7.77 6.43 -0.44
CA ILE A 21 -7.43 5.22 0.32
C ILE A 21 -6.10 5.42 1.05
N TYR A 22 -5.10 6.01 0.39
CA TYR A 22 -3.82 6.32 1.03
C TYR A 22 -4.01 7.19 2.28
N LYS A 23 -4.79 8.28 2.17
CA LYS A 23 -5.09 9.15 3.31
C LYS A 23 -5.80 8.40 4.42
N GLN A 24 -6.83 7.62 4.10
CA GLN A 24 -7.57 6.83 5.09
C GLN A 24 -6.68 5.83 5.84
N LEU A 25 -5.74 5.18 5.16
CA LEU A 25 -4.80 4.27 5.81
C LEU A 25 -3.79 5.00 6.70
N VAL A 26 -3.31 6.17 6.28
CA VAL A 26 -2.43 7.01 7.11
C VAL A 26 -3.16 7.50 8.36
N ASP A 27 -4.41 7.96 8.21
CA ASP A 27 -5.23 8.40 9.35
C ASP A 27 -5.49 7.23 10.32
N LEU A 28 -5.77 6.04 9.78
CA LEU A 28 -5.94 4.82 10.57
C LEU A 28 -4.65 4.46 11.34
N ASP A 29 -3.48 4.63 10.72
CA ASP A 29 -2.18 4.41 11.35
C ASP A 29 -1.99 5.31 12.57
N GLN A 30 -2.30 6.60 12.40
CA GLN A 30 -2.23 7.59 13.47
C GLN A 30 -3.20 7.29 14.61
N LEU A 31 -4.40 6.78 14.30
CA LEU A 31 -5.35 6.33 15.31
C LEU A 31 -4.79 5.17 16.15
N TRP A 32 -4.19 4.17 15.51
CA TRP A 32 -3.58 3.04 16.21
C TRP A 32 -2.39 3.46 17.08
N ILE A 33 -1.52 4.34 16.57
CA ILE A 33 -0.41 4.93 17.35
C ILE A 33 -0.96 5.66 18.57
N GLY A 34 -2.00 6.48 18.41
CA GLY A 34 -2.64 7.20 19.51
C GLY A 34 -3.26 6.27 20.56
N MET A 35 -3.89 5.16 20.15
CA MET A 35 -4.41 4.14 21.06
C MET A 35 -3.30 3.42 21.83
N MET A 36 -2.19 3.11 21.17
CA MET A 36 -1.02 2.50 21.80
C MET A 36 -0.39 3.43 22.85
N GLU A 37 -0.24 4.71 22.54
CA GLU A 37 0.30 5.70 23.50
C GLU A 37 -0.62 5.90 24.70
N ARG A 38 -1.95 5.88 24.52
CA ARG A 38 -2.91 5.89 25.65
C ARG A 38 -2.74 4.65 26.53
N THR A 39 -2.65 3.47 25.91
CA THR A 39 -2.47 2.19 26.63
C THR A 39 -1.15 2.16 27.40
N LYS A 40 -0.08 2.75 26.85
CA LYS A 40 1.20 2.91 27.55
C LYS A 40 1.07 3.82 28.78
N LYS A 41 0.31 4.90 28.69
CA LYS A 41 0.02 5.77 29.85
C LYS A 41 -0.80 5.03 30.92
N GLU A 42 -1.80 4.24 30.52
CA GLU A 42 -2.56 3.37 31.43
C GLU A 42 -1.63 2.39 32.15
N ALA A 43 -0.73 1.71 31.42
CA ALA A 43 0.24 0.79 32.00
C ALA A 43 1.19 1.46 33.00
N VAL A 44 1.64 2.69 32.72
CA VAL A 44 2.46 3.48 33.66
C VAL A 44 1.66 3.82 34.92
N SER A 45 0.40 4.24 34.79
CA SER A 45 -0.47 4.54 35.93
C SER A 45 -0.71 3.29 36.78
N LEU A 46 -1.00 2.15 36.15
CA LEU A 46 -1.21 0.88 36.83
C LEU A 46 0.04 0.47 37.62
N ARG A 47 1.24 0.61 37.04
CA ARG A 47 2.51 0.36 37.73
C ARG A 47 2.70 1.25 38.97
N VAL A 48 2.36 2.54 38.88
CA VAL A 48 2.47 3.47 40.02
C VAL A 48 1.49 3.06 41.13
N GLN A 49 0.26 2.66 40.78
CA GLN A 49 -0.72 2.16 41.75
C GLN A 49 -0.22 0.88 42.43
N LEU A 50 0.35 -0.05 41.67
CA LEU A 50 0.95 -1.29 42.18
C LEU A 50 2.06 -1.02 43.19
N ASN A 51 2.98 -0.09 42.89
CA ASN A 51 4.07 0.28 43.80
C ASN A 51 3.52 0.83 45.13
N LYS A 52 2.50 1.70 45.07
CA LYS A 52 1.86 2.26 46.27
C LYS A 52 1.17 1.20 47.12
N LEU A 53 0.51 0.21 46.50
CA LEU A 53 -0.16 -0.88 47.21
C LEU A 53 0.84 -1.82 47.91
N ASN A 54 2.02 -2.05 47.32
CA ASN A 54 3.09 -2.84 47.95
C ASN A 54 3.67 -2.16 49.21
N GLU A 55 3.63 -0.83 49.30
CA GLU A 55 4.11 -0.07 50.45
C GLU A 55 3.17 -0.14 51.68
N THR A 56 1.90 -0.57 51.54
CA THR A 56 0.85 -0.44 52.58
C THR A 56 0.39 -1.72 53.30
N GLN A 57 1.17 -2.81 53.33
CA GLN A 57 0.99 -4.01 54.20
C GLN A 57 -0.18 -4.99 53.90
N ALA A 58 0.18 -6.29 53.80
CA ALA A 58 -0.54 -7.59 53.96
C ALA A 58 -1.97 -7.87 53.44
N SER A 59 -2.91 -6.92 53.30
CA SER A 59 -4.34 -7.22 53.06
C SER A 59 -4.85 -7.09 51.61
N HIS A 60 -3.95 -6.99 50.63
CA HIS A 60 -4.29 -6.52 49.26
C HIS A 60 -4.43 -7.63 48.20
N HIS A 61 -4.64 -8.89 48.58
CA HIS A 61 -4.65 -10.01 47.64
C HIS A 61 -5.63 -9.82 46.46
N ASP A 62 -6.85 -9.34 46.73
CA ASP A 62 -7.85 -9.12 45.68
C ASP A 62 -7.46 -7.98 44.73
N GLN A 63 -6.83 -6.91 45.24
CA GLN A 63 -6.35 -5.80 44.42
C GLN A 63 -5.14 -6.18 43.55
N ILE A 64 -4.28 -7.08 44.04
CA ILE A 64 -3.18 -7.65 43.26
C ILE A 64 -3.74 -8.53 42.13
N ALA A 65 -4.74 -9.37 42.44
CA ALA A 65 -5.39 -10.21 41.44
C ALA A 65 -6.08 -9.39 40.34
N ASP A 66 -6.78 -8.32 40.69
CA ASP A 66 -7.41 -7.43 39.70
C ASP A 66 -6.38 -6.64 38.88
N THR A 67 -5.28 -6.22 39.49
CA THR A 67 -4.19 -5.57 38.77
C THR A 67 -3.50 -6.52 37.77
N ALA A 68 -3.34 -7.79 38.13
CA ALA A 68 -2.82 -8.81 37.21
C ALA A 68 -3.73 -8.96 35.98
N LYS A 69 -5.06 -9.04 36.18
CA LYS A 69 -6.03 -9.08 35.06
C LYS A 69 -5.91 -7.85 34.17
N GLN A 70 -5.82 -6.65 34.75
CA GLN A 70 -5.68 -5.42 33.98
C GLN A 70 -4.37 -5.38 33.17
N THR A 71 -3.29 -5.91 33.73
CA THR A 71 -2.00 -6.03 33.04
C THR A 71 -2.07 -7.00 31.86
N ASP A 72 -2.75 -8.13 32.03
CA ASP A 72 -2.98 -9.10 30.94
C ASP A 72 -3.84 -8.50 29.82
N GLU A 73 -4.89 -7.77 30.16
CA GLU A 73 -5.72 -7.07 29.17
C GLU A 73 -4.95 -5.99 28.41
N LEU A 74 -4.16 -5.18 29.12
CA LEU A 74 -3.28 -4.18 28.51
C LEU A 74 -2.30 -4.84 27.52
N SER A 75 -1.68 -5.95 27.93
CA SER A 75 -0.74 -6.70 27.08
C SER A 75 -1.41 -7.23 25.81
N LYS A 76 -2.63 -7.77 25.93
CA LYS A 76 -3.44 -8.21 24.78
C LYS A 76 -3.80 -7.05 23.85
N ARG A 77 -4.18 -5.89 24.40
CA ARG A 77 -4.47 -4.68 23.61
C ARG A 77 -3.25 -4.19 22.84
N MET A 78 -2.09 -4.12 23.50
CA MET A 78 -0.83 -3.71 22.86
C MET A 78 -0.43 -4.66 21.73
N ALA A 79 -0.51 -5.98 21.96
CA ALA A 79 -0.22 -6.97 20.93
C ALA A 79 -1.13 -6.81 19.70
N LYS A 80 -2.43 -6.58 19.92
CA LYS A 80 -3.39 -6.32 18.84
C LYS A 80 -3.03 -5.06 18.05
N TYR A 81 -2.73 -3.94 18.72
CA TYR A 81 -2.36 -2.71 18.03
C TYR A 81 -1.07 -2.86 17.22
N GLN A 82 -0.07 -3.56 17.75
CA GLN A 82 1.17 -3.83 17.03
C GLN A 82 0.92 -4.64 15.75
N SER A 83 0.05 -5.65 15.81
CA SER A 83 -0.36 -6.43 14.63
C SER A 83 -1.07 -5.54 13.60
N SER A 84 -2.03 -4.72 14.04
CA SER A 84 -2.79 -3.83 13.16
C SER A 84 -1.91 -2.77 12.50
N LEU A 85 -0.90 -2.23 13.21
CA LEU A 85 0.09 -1.32 12.63
C LEU A 85 0.92 -2.01 11.55
N GLY A 86 1.36 -3.25 11.79
CA GLY A 86 2.09 -4.04 10.80
C GLY A 86 1.27 -4.29 9.53
N GLU A 87 0.02 -4.74 9.68
CA GLU A 87 -0.90 -4.95 8.55
C GLU A 87 -1.20 -3.65 7.79
N ASN A 88 -1.39 -2.54 8.51
CA ASN A 88 -1.68 -1.25 7.90
C ASN A 88 -0.45 -0.71 7.13
N ALA A 89 0.76 -0.89 7.66
CA ALA A 89 2.00 -0.53 6.97
C ALA A 89 2.16 -1.28 5.64
N ILE A 90 1.81 -2.57 5.59
CA ILE A 90 1.81 -3.36 4.35
C ILE A 90 0.81 -2.77 3.33
N LYS A 91 -0.41 -2.43 3.77
CA LYS A 91 -1.44 -1.82 2.91
C LYS A 91 -0.98 -0.45 2.39
N ILE A 92 -0.40 0.38 3.24
CA ILE A 92 0.17 1.68 2.86
C ILE A 92 1.25 1.50 1.78
N ALA A 93 2.15 0.53 1.96
CA ALA A 93 3.20 0.25 0.99
C ALA A 93 2.63 -0.18 -0.37
N ALA A 94 1.63 -1.07 -0.37
CA ALA A 94 0.95 -1.51 -1.59
C ALA A 94 0.26 -0.33 -2.32
N VAL A 95 -0.45 0.53 -1.59
CA VAL A 95 -1.13 1.71 -2.18
C VAL A 95 -0.12 2.72 -2.72
N LYS A 96 1.03 2.92 -2.03
CA LYS A 96 2.11 3.77 -2.55
C LYS A 96 2.69 3.22 -3.84
N ASP A 97 2.87 1.91 -3.95
CA ASP A 97 3.35 1.29 -5.19
C ASP A 97 2.35 1.49 -6.33
N ALA A 98 1.05 1.25 -6.08
CA ALA A 98 -0.02 1.52 -7.05
C ALA A 98 -0.03 2.99 -7.52
N GLN A 99 0.11 3.95 -6.59
CA GLN A 99 0.20 5.37 -6.93
C GLN A 99 1.43 5.67 -7.80
N ARG A 100 2.58 5.03 -7.50
CA ARG A 100 3.80 5.20 -8.30
C ARG A 100 3.64 4.65 -9.71
N GLN A 101 2.99 3.49 -9.86
CA GLN A 101 2.70 2.90 -11.16
C GLN A 101 1.77 3.80 -11.98
N LEU A 102 0.71 4.31 -11.37
CA LEU A 102 -0.20 5.28 -11.99
C LEU A 102 0.54 6.54 -12.46
N ASN A 103 1.36 7.15 -11.59
CA ASN A 103 2.14 8.33 -11.95
C ASN A 103 3.12 8.06 -13.12
N ASN A 104 3.69 6.87 -13.17
CA ASN A 104 4.57 6.46 -14.27
C ASN A 104 3.80 6.34 -15.59
N VAL A 105 2.60 5.74 -15.56
CA VAL A 105 1.71 5.65 -16.73
C VAL A 105 1.32 7.06 -17.21
N ASN A 106 0.86 7.94 -16.31
CA ASN A 106 0.50 9.32 -16.65
C ASN A 106 1.68 10.09 -17.28
N LYS A 107 2.90 9.88 -16.77
CA LYS A 107 4.12 10.50 -17.34
C LYS A 107 4.41 9.99 -18.75
N LEU A 108 4.26 8.69 -19.00
CA LEU A 108 4.47 8.10 -20.32
C LEU A 108 3.42 8.59 -21.33
N GLU A 109 2.17 8.72 -20.90
CA GLU A 109 1.11 9.27 -21.74
C GLU A 109 1.36 10.76 -22.05
N ALA A 110 1.74 11.57 -21.07
CA ALA A 110 2.13 12.95 -21.31
C ALA A 110 3.31 13.05 -22.30
N LYS A 111 4.30 12.15 -22.19
CA LYS A 111 5.41 12.05 -23.15
C LYS A 111 4.91 11.70 -24.54
N LEU A 112 3.97 10.75 -24.66
CA LEU A 112 3.39 10.33 -25.93
C LEU A 112 2.64 11.48 -26.61
N ASN A 113 1.82 12.22 -25.84
CA ASN A 113 1.05 13.36 -26.32
C ASN A 113 1.93 14.55 -26.75
N ALA A 114 3.06 14.77 -26.07
CA ALA A 114 4.00 15.84 -26.40
C ALA A 114 4.98 15.49 -27.55
N SER A 115 5.06 14.22 -27.94
CA SER A 115 6.06 13.75 -28.92
C SER A 115 5.53 13.84 -30.35
N LYS A 116 6.42 14.21 -31.29
CA LYS A 116 6.11 14.17 -32.72
C LYS A 116 5.87 12.74 -33.18
N GLU A 117 5.00 12.58 -34.17
CA GLU A 117 4.77 11.29 -34.82
C GLU A 117 6.08 10.71 -35.38
N GLY A 118 6.27 9.39 -35.22
CA GLY A 118 7.49 8.70 -35.66
C GLY A 118 8.77 9.05 -34.87
N SER A 119 8.70 9.92 -33.85
CA SER A 119 9.89 10.22 -33.05
C SER A 119 10.24 9.08 -32.10
N TYR A 120 11.54 8.91 -31.83
CA TYR A 120 12.04 7.97 -30.81
C TYR A 120 11.36 8.18 -29.45
N ASN A 121 11.03 9.42 -29.09
CA ASN A 121 10.35 9.73 -27.83
C ASN A 121 8.93 9.13 -27.78
N LYS A 122 8.20 9.14 -28.90
CA LYS A 122 6.90 8.50 -29.01
C LYS A 122 7.02 6.97 -28.99
N LEU A 123 7.93 6.41 -29.78
CA LEU A 123 8.20 4.97 -29.83
C LEU A 123 8.60 4.41 -28.47
N SER A 124 9.56 5.06 -27.79
CA SER A 124 10.01 4.64 -26.44
C SER A 124 8.90 4.74 -25.38
N ALA A 125 8.01 5.74 -25.46
CA ALA A 125 6.86 5.85 -24.58
C ALA A 125 5.87 4.71 -24.83
N GLN A 126 5.55 4.44 -26.10
CA GLN A 126 4.63 3.39 -26.52
C GLN A 126 5.14 1.99 -26.12
N TYR A 127 6.43 1.73 -26.33
CA TYR A 127 7.09 0.50 -25.89
C TYR A 127 7.00 0.32 -24.38
N SER A 128 7.24 1.39 -23.61
CA SER A 128 7.18 1.34 -22.14
C SER A 128 5.77 1.02 -21.64
N LEU A 129 4.74 1.62 -22.24
CA LEU A 129 3.34 1.33 -21.93
C LEU A 129 2.95 -0.12 -22.27
N LEU A 130 3.37 -0.61 -23.44
CA LEU A 130 3.18 -2.02 -23.84
C LEU A 130 3.86 -2.98 -22.87
N LYS A 131 5.09 -2.69 -22.45
CA LYS A 131 5.81 -3.51 -21.48
C LYS A 131 5.08 -3.58 -20.13
N ILE A 132 4.52 -2.46 -19.67
CA ILE A 132 3.69 -2.43 -18.45
C ILE A 132 2.47 -3.34 -18.63
N ARG A 133 1.74 -3.21 -19.74
CA ARG A 133 0.56 -4.04 -20.01
C ARG A 133 0.89 -5.52 -20.10
N ILE A 134 1.91 -5.87 -20.89
CA ILE A 134 2.34 -7.25 -21.07
C ILE A 134 2.72 -7.87 -19.72
N ASN A 135 3.41 -7.13 -18.86
CA ASN A 135 3.78 -7.61 -17.54
C ASN A 135 2.59 -7.89 -16.62
N GLN A 136 1.44 -7.23 -16.82
CA GLN A 136 0.19 -7.51 -16.10
C GLN A 136 -0.49 -8.79 -16.60
N LEU A 137 -0.25 -9.22 -17.85
CA LEU A 137 -0.80 -10.45 -18.40
C LEU A 137 -0.04 -11.68 -17.89
N SER A 138 -0.76 -12.76 -17.62
CA SER A 138 -0.19 -14.09 -17.40
C SER A 138 0.49 -14.63 -18.66
N LYS A 139 1.33 -15.67 -18.50
CA LYS A 139 2.00 -16.32 -19.65
C LYS A 139 1.00 -16.89 -20.65
N GLU A 140 -0.10 -17.46 -20.17
CA GLU A 140 -1.15 -18.03 -21.01
C GLU A 140 -1.93 -16.93 -21.74
N GLU A 141 -2.25 -15.82 -21.07
CA GLU A 141 -2.91 -14.69 -21.73
C GLU A 141 -2.05 -14.10 -22.84
N ARG A 142 -0.74 -13.94 -22.62
CA ARG A 142 0.19 -13.46 -23.65
C ARG A 142 0.24 -14.36 -24.89
N LYS A 143 0.10 -15.68 -24.73
CA LYS A 143 0.25 -16.66 -25.80
C LYS A 143 -1.06 -16.99 -26.51
N ASN A 144 -2.14 -17.12 -25.74
CA ASN A 144 -3.36 -17.76 -26.21
C ASN A 144 -4.46 -16.75 -26.55
N THR A 145 -4.37 -15.51 -26.05
CA THR A 145 -5.30 -14.44 -26.45
C THR A 145 -4.81 -13.73 -27.70
N GLU A 146 -5.74 -13.23 -28.51
CA GLU A 146 -5.41 -12.42 -29.68
C GLU A 146 -4.76 -11.09 -29.26
N GLU A 147 -5.30 -10.44 -28.21
CA GLU A 147 -4.76 -9.21 -27.67
C GLU A 147 -3.34 -9.37 -27.12
N GLY A 148 -3.09 -10.42 -26.34
CA GLY A 148 -1.77 -10.71 -25.78
C GLY A 148 -0.71 -10.94 -26.87
N ARG A 149 -1.05 -11.68 -27.92
CA ARG A 149 -0.16 -11.90 -29.07
C ARG A 149 0.12 -10.60 -29.83
N LYS A 150 -0.92 -9.80 -30.11
CA LYS A 150 -0.79 -8.50 -30.76
C LYS A 150 0.11 -7.55 -29.97
N MET A 151 -0.04 -7.47 -28.65
CA MET A 151 0.80 -6.62 -27.81
C MET A 151 2.26 -7.04 -27.82
N VAL A 152 2.54 -8.35 -27.77
CA VAL A 152 3.92 -8.87 -27.83
C VAL A 152 4.56 -8.56 -29.19
N GLU A 153 3.82 -8.75 -30.28
CA GLU A 153 4.29 -8.44 -31.64
C GLU A 153 4.55 -6.93 -31.81
N GLN A 154 3.62 -6.08 -31.37
CA GLN A 154 3.80 -4.62 -31.39
C GLN A 154 5.01 -4.18 -30.56
N SER A 155 5.18 -4.75 -29.36
CA SER A 155 6.33 -4.46 -28.50
C SER A 155 7.64 -4.86 -29.16
N ARG A 156 7.66 -5.96 -29.92
CA ARG A 156 8.85 -6.42 -30.63
C ARG A 156 9.16 -5.54 -31.83
N ALA A 157 8.15 -5.17 -32.62
CA ALA A 157 8.31 -4.29 -33.78
C ALA A 157 8.93 -2.95 -33.38
N ILE A 158 8.48 -2.33 -32.28
CA ILE A 158 9.05 -1.06 -31.79
C ILE A 158 10.48 -1.23 -31.27
N TYR A 159 10.84 -2.41 -30.77
CA TYR A 159 12.21 -2.67 -30.28
C TYR A 159 13.21 -2.87 -31.43
N GLU A 160 12.74 -3.36 -32.57
CA GLU A 160 13.55 -3.65 -33.76
C GLU A 160 13.66 -2.45 -34.73
N GLU A 161 12.91 -1.37 -34.49
CA GLU A 161 12.92 -0.09 -35.24
C GLU A 161 14.00 0.89 -34.74
#